data_AF-A0A7S1ZL88-F1
#
_entry.id   AF-A0A7S1ZL88-F1
#
_cell.length_a   1.000
_cell.length_b   1.000
_cell.length_c   1.000
_cell.angle_alpha   90.00
_cell.angle_beta   90.00
_cell.angle_gamma   90.00
#
_symmetry.space_group_name_H-M   'P 1'
#
loop_
_entity.id
_entity.type
_entity.pdbx_description
1 polymer ?
#
loop_
_entity_poly.entity_id
_entity_poly.type
_entity_poly.pdbx_seq_one_letter_code
_entity_poly.pdbx_strand_id
1 'polypeptide(L)'
;MAAYQNPFLRKAPVKRTIENIQHHSEKLLPESLSSLSEQSKHIDEVFAHCTNEFMNARTQSDRDAIEGQTMTYLLDIMKTVENGIRDLAETIEKCYEFQDEMVSEDFSKKMESLRLAA
;
A
#
# COMPACT_ATOMS: atom_id res chain seq x y z
N MET A 1 -50.01 12.21 14.31
CA MET A 1 -49.30 12.51 13.05
C MET A 1 -47.89 11.99 13.19
N ALA A 2 -47.58 10.86 12.54
CA ALA A 2 -46.25 10.28 12.56
C ALA A 2 -45.30 11.20 11.77
N ALA A 3 -44.20 11.63 12.38
CA ALA A 3 -43.14 12.34 11.69
C ALA A 3 -42.64 11.44 10.54
N TYR A 4 -42.86 11.89 9.31
CA TYR A 4 -42.28 11.28 8.11
C TYR A 4 -40.76 11.51 8.20
N GLN A 5 -40.04 10.58 8.85
CA GLN A 5 -38.59 10.54 8.79
C GLN A 5 -38.22 10.18 7.36
N ASN A 6 -37.76 11.18 6.61
CA ASN A 6 -37.29 11.04 5.26
C ASN A 6 -36.11 10.03 5.23
N PRO A 7 -36.26 8.85 4.61
CA PRO A 7 -35.24 7.79 4.64
C PRO A 7 -33.96 8.14 3.85
N PHE A 8 -33.97 9.25 3.11
CA PHE A 8 -32.79 9.78 2.41
C PHE A 8 -31.81 10.53 3.33
N LEU A 9 -32.15 10.75 4.61
CA LEU A 9 -31.26 11.34 5.63
C LEU A 9 -30.17 10.40 6.16
N ARG A 10 -29.76 9.36 5.40
CA ARG A 10 -28.45 8.73 5.68
C ARG A 10 -27.36 9.62 5.09
N LYS A 11 -26.94 10.64 5.86
CA LYS A 11 -25.73 11.47 5.64
C LYS A 11 -24.40 10.70 5.72
N ALA A 12 -24.46 9.39 5.99
CA ALA A 12 -23.30 8.53 6.23
C ALA A 12 -22.38 8.21 5.02
N PRO A 13 -22.85 8.12 3.75
CA PRO A 13 -21.99 7.60 2.67
C PRO A 13 -20.86 8.55 2.29
N VAL A 14 -21.16 9.83 2.11
CA VAL A 14 -20.20 10.83 1.60
C VAL A 14 -19.07 11.11 2.59
N LYS A 15 -19.41 11.32 3.87
CA LYS A 15 -18.41 11.53 4.93
C LYS A 15 -17.47 10.32 5.05
N ARG A 16 -18.03 9.12 4.95
CA ARG A 16 -17.27 7.87 5.04
C ARG A 16 -16.35 7.67 3.83
N THR A 17 -16.80 7.98 2.62
CA THR A 17 -15.95 7.94 1.41
C THR A 17 -14.78 8.93 1.54
N ILE A 18 -15.01 10.16 2.02
CA ILE A 18 -13.93 11.14 2.25
C ILE A 18 -12.94 10.65 3.31
N GLU A 19 -13.42 10.11 4.44
CA GLU A 19 -12.57 9.53 5.48
C GLU A 19 -11.74 8.34 4.96
N ASN A 20 -12.33 7.49 4.12
CA ASN A 20 -11.64 6.38 3.48
C ASN A 20 -10.53 6.86 2.53
N ILE A 21 -10.78 7.91 1.75
CA ILE A 21 -9.79 8.52 0.86
C ILE A 21 -8.63 9.09 1.66
N GLN A 22 -8.93 9.89 2.69
CA GLN A 22 -7.89 10.47 3.55
C GLN A 22 -7.05 9.36 4.19
N HIS A 23 -7.70 8.30 4.69
CA HIS A 23 -6.99 7.18 5.28
C HIS A 23 -6.07 6.45 4.28
N HIS A 24 -6.53 6.18 3.05
CA HIS A 24 -5.72 5.44 2.09
C HIS A 24 -4.64 6.31 1.44
N SER A 25 -4.95 7.58 1.13
CA SER A 25 -4.01 8.49 0.45
C SER A 25 -3.01 9.17 1.38
N GLU A 26 -3.40 9.56 2.60
CA GLU A 26 -2.54 10.30 3.52
C GLU A 26 -1.80 9.40 4.51
N LYS A 27 -2.25 8.15 4.68
CA LYS A 27 -1.65 7.21 5.63
C LYS A 27 -1.13 5.94 4.97
N LEU A 28 -2.02 5.11 4.40
CA LEU A 28 -1.61 3.79 3.91
C LEU A 28 -0.63 3.88 2.73
N LEU A 29 -0.87 4.77 1.77
CA LEU A 29 0.00 4.93 0.60
C LEU A 29 1.43 5.38 1.00
N PRO A 30 1.62 6.44 1.83
CA PRO A 30 2.94 6.77 2.36
C PRO A 30 3.59 5.65 3.18
N GLU A 31 2.83 4.93 4.01
CA GLU A 31 3.35 3.82 4.82
C GLU A 31 3.86 2.68 3.93
N SER A 32 3.10 2.28 2.91
CA SER A 32 3.51 1.26 1.93
C SER A 32 4.74 1.67 1.14
N LEU A 33 4.82 2.95 0.71
CA LEU A 33 5.99 3.47 0.00
C LEU A 33 7.24 3.54 0.89
N SER A 34 7.08 3.95 2.15
CA SER A 34 8.18 3.98 3.13
C SER A 34 8.69 2.56 3.40
N SER A 35 7.78 1.60 3.61
CA SER A 35 8.11 0.20 3.81
C SER A 35 8.89 -0.36 2.63
N LEU A 36 8.43 -0.13 1.39
CA LEU A 36 9.12 -0.58 0.19
C LEU A 36 10.50 0.08 0.03
N SER A 37 10.63 1.36 0.40
CA SER A 37 11.92 2.06 0.40
C SER A 37 12.90 1.51 1.43
N GLU A 38 12.43 1.14 2.62
CA GLU A 38 13.26 0.49 3.64
C GLU A 38 13.70 -0.90 3.21
N GLN A 39 12.78 -1.69 2.64
CA GLN A 39 13.10 -2.98 2.04
C GLN A 39 14.18 -2.83 0.96
N SER A 40 14.09 -1.83 0.08
CA SER A 40 15.12 -1.58 -0.93
C SER A 40 16.51 -1.34 -0.33
N LYS A 41 16.63 -0.59 0.78
CA LYS A 41 17.92 -0.36 1.45
C LYS A 41 18.47 -1.66 2.03
N HIS A 42 17.60 -2.49 2.62
CA HIS A 42 18.01 -3.77 3.17
C HIS A 42 18.57 -4.71 2.10
N ILE A 43 18.05 -4.66 0.87
CA ILE A 43 18.57 -5.44 -0.26
C ILE A 43 20.02 -5.05 -0.56
N ASP A 44 20.32 -3.75 -0.61
CA ASP A 44 21.68 -3.26 -0.87
C ASP A 44 22.65 -3.73 0.22
N GLU A 45 22.22 -3.70 1.49
CA GLU A 45 23.02 -4.18 2.63
C GLU A 45 23.29 -5.69 2.56
N VAL A 46 22.27 -6.49 2.26
CA VAL A 46 22.41 -7.95 2.10
C VAL A 46 23.32 -8.27 0.92
N PHE A 47 23.17 -7.57 -0.21
CA PHE A 47 24.00 -7.77 -1.39
C PHE A 47 25.47 -7.42 -1.11
N ALA A 48 25.72 -6.32 -0.41
CA ALA A 48 27.06 -5.92 0.02
C ALA A 48 27.68 -6.94 0.99
N HIS A 49 26.88 -7.45 1.94
CA HIS A 49 27.31 -8.48 2.89
C HIS A 49 27.71 -9.77 2.16
N CYS A 50 26.84 -10.31 1.30
CA CYS A 50 27.09 -11.53 0.53
C CYS A 50 28.32 -11.38 -0.37
N THR A 51 28.46 -10.24 -1.05
CA THR A 51 29.62 -9.94 -1.89
C THR A 51 30.91 -9.94 -1.07
N ASN A 52 30.90 -9.31 0.10
CA ASN A 52 32.07 -9.25 0.97
C ASN A 52 32.46 -10.64 1.51
N GLU A 53 31.48 -11.47 1.92
CA GLU A 53 31.77 -12.84 2.34
C GLU A 53 32.37 -13.66 1.19
N PHE A 54 31.77 -13.59 0.00
CA PHE A 54 32.26 -14.31 -1.18
C PHE A 54 33.69 -13.91 -1.57
N MET A 55 34.00 -12.61 -1.53
CA MET A 55 35.34 -12.09 -1.83
C MET A 55 36.39 -12.54 -0.80
N ASN A 56 36.00 -12.78 0.45
CA ASN A 56 36.89 -13.22 1.52
C ASN A 56 36.96 -14.76 1.65
N ALA A 57 36.17 -15.50 0.88
CA ALA A 57 36.16 -16.95 0.88
C ALA A 57 37.52 -17.52 0.46
N ARG A 58 38.08 -18.42 1.28
CA ARG A 58 39.42 -18.97 1.08
C ARG A 58 39.43 -20.28 0.32
N THR A 59 38.31 -21.01 0.35
CA THR A 59 38.17 -22.30 -0.32
C THR A 59 36.94 -22.32 -1.23
N GLN A 60 36.91 -23.27 -2.17
CA GLN A 60 35.72 -23.48 -3.00
C GLN A 60 34.51 -23.92 -2.15
N SER A 61 34.75 -24.73 -1.11
CA SER A 61 33.68 -25.15 -0.20
C SER A 61 33.05 -23.96 0.54
N ASP A 62 33.84 -22.94 0.91
CA ASP A 62 33.31 -21.71 1.51
C ASP A 62 32.45 -20.95 0.51
N ARG A 63 32.89 -20.86 -0.75
CA ARG A 63 32.13 -20.20 -1.83
C ARG A 63 30.80 -20.88 -2.09
N ASP A 64 30.78 -22.22 -2.17
CA ASP A 64 29.56 -22.99 -2.40
C ASP A 64 28.55 -22.79 -1.25
N ALA A 65 29.04 -22.70 0.00
CA ALA A 65 28.21 -22.41 1.17
C ALA A 65 27.64 -20.99 1.13
N ILE A 66 28.48 -20.00 0.80
CA ILE A 66 28.08 -18.58 0.69
C ILE A 66 27.08 -18.40 -0.46
N GLU A 67 27.27 -19.06 -1.60
CA GLU A 67 26.31 -19.05 -2.72
C GLU A 67 24.94 -19.60 -2.29
N GLY A 68 24.91 -20.71 -1.57
CA GLY A 68 23.67 -21.28 -1.04
C GLY A 68 22.95 -20.36 -0.04
N GLN A 69 23.70 -19.69 0.84
CA GLN A 69 23.14 -18.70 1.76
C GLN A 69 22.63 -17.46 1.03
N THR A 70 23.40 -16.96 0.06
CA THR A 70 23.03 -15.81 -0.78
C THR A 70 21.73 -16.10 -1.54
N MET A 71 21.58 -17.30 -2.11
CA MET A 71 20.33 -17.71 -2.77
C MET A 71 19.14 -17.69 -1.82
N THR A 72 19.32 -18.13 -0.57
CA THR A 72 18.27 -18.10 0.44
C THR A 72 17.85 -16.67 0.76
N TYR A 73 18.82 -15.78 0.99
CA TYR A 73 18.54 -14.36 1.23
C TYR A 73 17.85 -13.68 0.05
N LEU A 74 18.26 -13.98 -1.18
CA LEU A 74 17.62 -13.45 -2.38
C LEU A 74 16.16 -13.92 -2.50
N LEU A 75 15.86 -15.18 -2.18
CA LEU A 75 14.48 -15.69 -2.20
C LEU A 75 13.60 -14.98 -1.17
N ASP A 76 14.11 -14.73 0.03
CA ASP A 76 13.35 -14.04 1.07
C ASP A 76 13.15 -12.56 0.75
N ILE A 77 14.16 -11.91 0.17
CA ILE A 77 14.06 -10.56 -0.38
C ILE A 77 12.98 -10.49 -1.46
N MET A 78 13.01 -11.42 -2.44
CA MET A 78 12.05 -11.42 -3.55
C MET A 78 10.61 -11.53 -3.04
N LYS A 79 10.35 -12.42 -2.08
CA LYS A 79 9.01 -12.56 -1.46
C LYS A 79 8.59 -11.30 -0.73
N THR A 80 9.52 -10.68 0.01
CA THR A 80 9.25 -9.47 0.79
C THR A 80 8.89 -8.31 -0.12
N VAL A 81 9.65 -8.11 -1.20
CA VAL A 81 9.39 -7.10 -2.22
C VAL A 81 8.08 -7.38 -2.96
N GLU A 82 7.81 -8.63 -3.34
CA GLU A 82 6.56 -9.00 -4.01
C GLU A 82 5.34 -8.66 -3.14
N ASN A 83 5.40 -8.97 -1.84
CA ASN A 83 4.34 -8.62 -0.90
C ASN A 83 4.19 -7.09 -0.76
N GLY A 84 5.30 -6.36 -0.61
CA GLY A 84 5.26 -4.89 -0.53
C GLY A 84 4.67 -4.22 -1.78
N ILE A 85 4.99 -4.73 -2.97
CA ILE A 85 4.41 -4.27 -4.24
C ILE A 85 2.92 -4.59 -4.30
N ARG A 86 2.50 -5.78 -3.86
CA ARG A 86 1.09 -6.18 -3.83
C ARG A 86 0.28 -5.29 -2.91
N ASP A 87 0.76 -5.05 -1.69
CA ASP A 87 0.10 -4.18 -0.71
C ASP A 87 -0.03 -2.74 -1.22
N LEU A 88 1.01 -2.25 -1.89
CA LEU A 88 0.99 -0.93 -2.54
C LEU A 88 -0.05 -0.88 -3.68
N ALA A 89 -0.09 -1.90 -4.53
CA ALA A 89 -1.03 -1.98 -5.64
C ALA A 89 -2.49 -2.00 -5.16
N GLU A 90 -2.81 -2.82 -4.13
CA GLU A 90 -4.15 -2.86 -3.53
C GLU A 90 -4.55 -1.50 -2.91
N THR A 91 -3.59 -0.80 -2.30
CA THR A 91 -3.84 0.54 -1.73
C THR A 91 -4.12 1.57 -2.81
N ILE A 92 -3.38 1.51 -3.92
CA ILE A 92 -3.58 2.38 -5.09
C ILE A 92 -4.92 2.08 -5.76
N GLU A 93 -5.27 0.81 -5.96
CA GLU A 93 -6.55 0.39 -6.54
C GLU A 93 -7.74 0.96 -5.74
N LYS A 94 -7.71 0.81 -4.41
CA LYS A 94 -8.73 1.42 -3.53
C LYS A 94 -8.77 2.94 -3.64
N CYS A 95 -7.63 3.60 -3.78
CA CYS A 95 -7.62 5.06 -3.98
C CYS A 95 -8.31 5.44 -5.28
N TYR A 96 -8.12 4.68 -6.36
CA TYR A 96 -8.83 4.90 -7.63
C TYR A 96 -10.32 4.60 -7.51
N GLU A 97 -10.72 3.50 -6.86
CA GLU A 97 -12.14 3.20 -6.62
C GLU A 97 -12.83 4.34 -5.89
N PHE A 98 -12.20 4.90 -4.85
CA PHE A 98 -12.78 6.03 -4.13
C PHE A 98 -12.79 7.32 -4.94
N GLN A 99 -11.79 7.54 -5.81
CA GLN A 99 -11.82 8.67 -6.74
C GLN A 99 -13.00 8.53 -7.70
N ASP A 100 -13.20 7.36 -8.31
CA ASP A 100 -14.32 7.08 -9.22
C ASP A 100 -15.67 7.27 -8.51
N GLU A 101 -15.80 6.84 -7.25
CA GLU A 101 -16.98 7.12 -6.43
C GLU A 101 -17.25 8.63 -6.29
N MET A 102 -16.21 9.45 -6.09
CA MET A 102 -16.34 10.90 -5.96
C MET A 102 -16.74 11.61 -7.25
N VAL A 103 -16.25 11.15 -8.42
CA VAL A 103 -16.59 11.76 -9.72
C VAL A 103 -17.94 11.28 -10.26
N SER A 104 -18.58 10.30 -9.61
CA SER A 104 -19.89 9.80 -10.02
C SER A 104 -20.95 10.91 -9.98
N GLU A 105 -21.85 10.91 -10.98
CA GLU A 105 -22.97 11.85 -11.04
C GLU A 105 -23.86 11.79 -9.79
N ASP A 106 -24.02 10.60 -9.21
CA ASP A 106 -24.81 10.38 -8.01
C ASP A 106 -24.18 11.04 -6.78
N PHE A 107 -22.84 11.00 -6.66
CA PHE A 107 -22.13 11.73 -5.62
C PHE A 107 -22.24 13.25 -5.80
N SER A 108 -22.10 13.74 -7.04
CA SER A 108 -22.25 15.17 -7.37
C SER A 108 -23.66 15.69 -7.04
N LYS A 109 -24.72 14.97 -7.44
CA LYS A 109 -26.12 15.32 -7.11
C LYS A 109 -26.35 15.32 -5.60
N LYS A 110 -25.72 14.38 -4.88
CA LYS A 110 -25.82 14.27 -3.42
C LYS A 110 -25.10 15.42 -2.70
N MET A 111 -23.93 15.85 -3.19
CA MET A 111 -23.22 17.03 -2.71
C MET A 111 -24.02 18.32 -2.95
N GLU A 112 -24.59 18.50 -4.15
CA GLU A 112 -25.46 19.62 -4.48
C GLU A 112 -26.66 19.70 -3.50
N SER A 113 -27.29 18.56 -3.21
CA SER A 113 -28.42 18.47 -2.27
C SER A 113 -28.03 18.81 -0.82
N LEU A 114 -26.81 18.47 -0.39
CA LEU A 114 -26.30 18.81 0.94
C LEU A 114 -25.96 20.29 1.05
N ARG A 115 -25.41 20.88 -0.02
CA ARG A 115 -25.12 22.33 -0.10
C ARG A 115 -26.39 23.17 -0.03
N LEU A 116 -27.47 22.73 -0.66
CA LEU A 116 -28.76 23.43 -0.65
C LEU A 116 -29.54 23.25 0.67
N ALA A 117 -29.14 22.30 1.52
CA ALA A 117 -29.78 22.00 2.80
C ALA A 117 -29.03 22.58 4.03
N ALA A 118 -27.91 23.26 3.82
CA ALA A 118 -27.11 23.95 4.84
C ALA A 118 -27.33 25.46 4.76
#